data_AF-A0A4U5LUA2-F1
#
_entry.id   AF-A0A4U5LUA2-F1
#
_cell.length_a   1.000
_cell.length_b   1.000
_cell.length_c   1.000
_cell.angle_alpha   90.00
_cell.angle_beta   90.00
_cell.angle_gamma   90.00
#
_symmetry.space_group_name_H-M   'P 1'
#
loop_
_entity.id
_entity.type
_entity.pdbx_description
1 polymer ?
#
loop_
_entity_poly.entity_id
_entity_poly.type
_entity_poly.pdbx_seq_one_letter_code
_entity_poly.pdbx_strand_id
1 'polypeptide(L)'
;MFFLGLLDCLCLLGNSFVTGYLHIVGSVFCTHPNLQYITGCILVGCWFGETFGCALLALDRCLVFASPRLSKFLFEQKRIYLWIAAMFIYALSFAVF
;
A
#
# COMPACT_ATOMS: atom_id res chain seq x y z
N MET A 1 -3.54 1.75 -12.52
CA MET A 1 -2.71 2.97 -12.38
C MET A 1 -3.41 4.05 -11.55
N PHE A 2 -4.62 4.52 -11.88
CA PHE A 2 -5.33 5.55 -11.08
C PHE A 2 -5.46 5.20 -9.59
N PHE A 3 -5.94 3.98 -9.28
CA PHE A 3 -6.10 3.52 -7.89
C PHE A 3 -4.78 3.55 -7.09
N LEU A 4 -3.67 3.12 -7.71
CA LEU A 4 -2.38 3.09 -7.05
C LEU A 4 -1.82 4.49 -6.81
N GLY A 5 -2.01 5.42 -7.76
CA GLY A 5 -1.62 6.82 -7.58
C GLY A 5 -2.43 7.54 -6.50
N LEU A 6 -3.71 7.19 -6.33
CA LEU A 6 -4.50 7.68 -5.21
C LEU A 6 -3.96 7.15 -3.87
N LEU A 7 -3.56 5.88 -3.83
CA LEU A 7 -2.95 5.26 -2.65
C LEU A 7 -1.63 5.97 -2.30
N ASP A 8 -0.78 6.23 -3.30
CA ASP A 8 0.49 6.97 -3.15
C ASP A 8 0.30 8.37 -2.56
N CYS A 9 -0.70 9.10 -3.03
CA CYS A 9 -1.04 10.39 -2.45
C CYS A 9 -1.48 10.27 -0.99
N LEU A 10 -2.30 9.26 -0.64
CA LEU A 10 -2.76 9.04 0.73
C LEU A 10 -1.60 8.64 1.66
N CYS A 11 -0.69 7.79 1.17
CA CYS A 11 0.49 7.36 1.93
C CYS A 11 1.46 8.50 2.12
N LEU A 12 1.69 9.34 1.11
CA LEU A 12 2.53 10.52 1.24
C LEU A 12 1.97 11.50 2.28
N LEU A 13 0.65 11.72 2.27
CA LEU A 13 -0.02 12.56 3.26
C LEU A 13 0.13 11.96 4.67
N GLY A 14 -0.15 10.67 4.85
CA GLY A 14 0.01 9.99 6.13
C GLY A 14 1.47 10.02 6.62
N ASN A 15 2.41 9.64 5.77
CA ASN A 15 3.81 9.46 6.15
C ASN A 15 4.55 10.77 6.35
N SER A 16 4.29 11.79 5.52
CA SER A 16 5.01 13.06 5.60
C SER A 16 4.33 14.06 6.53
N PHE A 17 3.00 14.24 6.42
CA PHE A 17 2.32 15.26 7.23
C PHE A 17 2.10 14.80 8.66
N VAL A 18 1.62 13.56 8.89
CA VAL A 18 1.33 13.10 10.25
C VAL A 18 2.63 12.93 11.03
N THR A 19 3.62 12.24 10.46
CA THR A 19 4.94 12.09 11.11
C THR A 19 5.64 13.43 11.29
N GLY A 20 5.56 14.33 10.31
CA GLY A 20 6.10 15.68 10.42
C GLY A 20 5.46 16.50 11.54
N TYR A 21 4.12 16.42 11.68
CA TYR A 21 3.41 17.07 12.77
C TYR A 21 3.79 16.48 14.14
N LEU A 22 3.83 15.15 14.27
CA LEU A 22 4.25 14.49 15.52
C LEU A 22 5.68 14.91 15.92
N HIS A 23 6.56 15.09 14.93
CA HIS A 23 7.93 15.53 15.16
C HIS A 23 8.02 16.98 15.63
N ILE A 24 7.22 17.90 15.06
CA ILE A 24 7.15 19.30 15.51
C ILE A 24 6.60 19.41 16.95
N VAL A 25 5.60 18.60 17.28
CA VAL A 25 5.03 18.53 18.63
C VAL A 25 6.00 17.87 19.64
N GLY A 26 7.06 17.21 19.16
CA GLY A 26 7.99 16.47 20.01
C GLY A 26 7.34 15.24 20.67
N SER A 27 6.26 14.72 20.07
CA SER A 27 5.60 13.52 20.57
C SER A 27 6.56 12.34 20.37
N VAL A 28 6.96 11.71 21.46
CA VAL A 28 7.77 10.49 21.47
C VAL A 28 6.95 9.31 21.97
N PHE A 29 7.36 8.10 21.61
CA PHE A 29 6.70 6.86 22.01
C PHE A 29 6.43 6.79 23.53
N CYS A 30 7.33 7.35 24.35
CA CYS A 30 7.19 7.39 25.82
C CYS A 30 6.06 8.30 26.34
N THR A 31 5.61 9.28 25.55
CA THR A 31 4.57 10.25 25.95
C THR A 31 3.19 9.86 25.46
N HIS A 32 3.09 9.33 24.23
CA HIS A 32 1.83 8.94 23.60
C HIS A 32 2.00 7.61 22.85
N PRO A 33 2.16 6.48 23.56
CA PRO A 33 2.50 5.18 22.96
C PRO A 33 1.39 4.70 22.00
N ASN A 34 0.12 4.84 22.39
CA ASN A 34 -1.00 4.40 21.56
C ASN A 34 -1.10 5.18 20.24
N LEU A 35 -0.85 6.49 20.27
CA LEU A 35 -0.99 7.35 19.11
C LEU A 35 0.13 7.08 18.10
N GLN A 36 1.38 6.91 18.58
CA GLN A 36 2.49 6.54 17.71
C GLN A 36 2.36 5.12 17.15
N TYR A 37 1.94 4.16 17.96
CA TYR A 37 1.78 2.78 17.52
C TYR A 37 0.70 2.65 16.44
N ILE A 38 -0.52 3.15 16.69
CA ILE A 38 -1.63 3.05 15.72
C ILE A 38 -1.28 3.76 14.41
N THR A 39 -0.68 4.95 14.49
CA THR A 39 -0.26 5.70 13.31
C THR A 39 0.80 4.93 12.53
N GLY A 40 1.84 4.43 13.22
CA GLY A 40 2.90 3.62 12.59
C GLY A 40 2.36 2.38 11.87
N CYS A 41 1.48 1.62 12.51
CA CYS A 41 0.85 0.43 11.92
C CYS A 41 0.07 0.76 10.64
N ILE A 42 -0.70 1.85 10.63
CA ILE A 42 -1.47 2.28 9.44
C ILE A 42 -0.53 2.66 8.30
N LEU A 43 0.52 3.42 8.58
CA LEU A 43 1.51 3.85 7.58
C LEU A 43 2.26 2.65 6.98
N VAL A 44 2.68 1.71 7.82
CA VAL A 44 3.38 0.49 7.40
C VAL A 44 2.47 -0.38 6.53
N GLY A 45 1.22 -0.63 6.94
CA GLY A 45 0.27 -1.40 6.13
C GLY A 45 0.01 -0.77 4.76
N CYS A 46 -0.15 0.55 4.74
CA CYS A 46 -0.27 1.35 3.52
C CYS A 46 0.94 1.18 2.58
N TRP A 47 2.17 1.30 3.10
CA TRP A 47 3.41 1.10 2.33
C TRP A 47 3.49 -0.28 1.68
N PHE A 48 3.20 -1.34 2.46
CA PHE A 48 3.24 -2.71 1.95
C PHE A 48 2.21 -2.94 0.85
N GLY A 49 1.02 -2.34 0.98
CA GLY A 49 -0.01 -2.34 -0.05
C GLY A 49 0.49 -1.74 -1.37
N GLU A 50 1.17 -0.60 -1.32
CA GLU A 50 1.71 0.07 -2.52
C GLU A 50 2.79 -0.75 -3.21
N THR A 51 3.72 -1.29 -2.43
CA THR A 51 4.85 -2.07 -2.94
C THR A 51 4.35 -3.29 -3.72
N PHE A 52 3.33 -3.97 -3.18
CA PHE A 52 2.70 -5.09 -3.86
C PHE A 52 1.96 -4.66 -5.14
N GLY A 53 1.33 -3.47 -5.14
CA GLY A 53 0.67 -2.90 -6.32
C GLY A 53 1.63 -2.54 -7.45
N CYS A 54 2.76 -1.93 -7.09
CA CYS A 54 3.86 -1.64 -8.02
C CYS A 54 4.41 -2.93 -8.63
N ALA A 55 4.64 -3.97 -7.82
CA ALA A 55 5.09 -5.27 -8.28
C ALA A 55 4.08 -5.91 -9.25
N LEU A 56 2.78 -5.87 -8.95
CA LEU A 56 1.73 -6.38 -9.84
C LEU A 56 1.68 -5.67 -11.18
N LEU A 57 1.84 -4.34 -11.21
CA LEU A 57 1.90 -3.58 -12.46
C LEU A 57 3.14 -3.92 -13.28
N ALA A 58 4.29 -4.09 -12.62
CA ALA A 58 5.51 -4.52 -13.29
C ALA A 58 5.34 -5.92 -13.89
N LEU A 59 4.72 -6.85 -13.15
CA LEU A 59 4.40 -8.19 -13.63
C LEU A 59 3.44 -8.16 -14.82
N ASP A 60 2.39 -7.34 -14.78
CA ASP A 60 1.48 -7.16 -15.91
C ASP A 60 2.23 -6.74 -17.18
N ARG A 61 3.10 -5.73 -17.08
CA ARG A 61 3.92 -5.26 -18.21
C ARG A 61 4.89 -6.32 -18.73
N CYS A 62 5.56 -7.04 -17.84
CA CYS A 62 6.44 -8.15 -18.22
C CYS A 62 5.67 -9.29 -18.90
N LEU A 63 4.47 -9.62 -18.42
CA LEU A 63 3.62 -10.67 -18.98
C LEU A 63 3.06 -10.29 -20.34
N VAL A 64 2.69 -9.02 -20.55
CA VAL A 64 2.28 -8.52 -21.87
C VAL A 64 3.40 -8.68 -22.89
N PHE A 65 4.66 -8.44 -22.49
CA PHE A 65 5.83 -8.59 -23.37
C PHE A 65 6.20 -10.06 -23.61
N ALA A 66 6.16 -10.90 -22.58
CA ALA A 66 6.58 -12.30 -22.67
C ALA A 66 5.52 -13.21 -23.32
N SER A 67 4.25 -13.07 -22.95
CA SER A 67 3.15 -13.87 -23.49
C SER A 67 1.79 -13.18 -23.29
N PRO A 68 1.22 -12.57 -24.34
CA PRO A 68 -0.06 -11.86 -24.24
C PRO A 68 -1.24 -12.78 -23.87
N ARG A 69 -1.11 -14.11 -24.07
CA ARG A 69 -2.12 -15.09 -23.65
C ARG A 69 -2.18 -15.26 -22.13
N LEU A 70 -1.01 -15.25 -21.48
CA LEU A 70 -0.92 -15.43 -20.03
C LEU A 70 -1.36 -14.15 -19.28
N SER A 71 -1.02 -12.98 -19.81
CA SER A 71 -1.54 -11.69 -19.31
C SER A 71 -3.07 -11.67 -19.35
N LYS A 72 -3.69 -12.06 -20.49
CA LYS A 72 -5.15 -12.15 -20.59
C LYS A 72 -5.76 -13.12 -19.58
N PHE A 73 -5.18 -14.30 -19.37
CA PHE A 73 -5.69 -15.28 -18.42
C PHE A 73 -5.60 -14.82 -16.96
N LEU A 74 -4.54 -14.09 -16.60
CA LEU A 74 -4.29 -13.66 -15.22
C LEU A 74 -5.01 -12.36 -14.85
N PHE A 75 -5.16 -11.43 -15.81
CA PHE A 75 -5.68 -10.08 -15.58
C PHE A 75 -7.08 -9.81 -16.16
N GLU A 76 -7.82 -10.82 -16.60
CA GLU A 76 -9.16 -10.60 -17.19
C GLU A 76 -10.15 -9.99 -16.19
N GLN A 77 -10.60 -8.76 -16.53
CA GLN A 77 -11.67 -7.90 -15.99
C GLN A 77 -12.09 -8.05 -14.52
N LYS A 78 -12.59 -9.21 -14.09
CA LYS A 78 -13.06 -9.45 -12.71
C LYS A 78 -11.92 -9.86 -11.76
N ARG A 79 -10.82 -10.41 -12.28
CA ARG A 79 -9.68 -10.89 -11.47
C ARG A 79 -8.81 -9.75 -10.92
N ILE A 80 -8.86 -8.57 -11.54
CA ILE A 80 -8.19 -7.37 -11.02
C ILE A 80 -8.75 -6.98 -9.65
N TYR A 81 -10.06 -7.13 -9.43
CA TYR A 81 -10.66 -6.90 -8.11
C TYR A 81 -10.19 -7.90 -7.05
N LEU A 82 -9.91 -9.15 -7.43
CA LEU A 82 -9.30 -10.14 -6.53
C LEU A 82 -7.88 -9.73 -6.16
N TRP A 83 -7.09 -9.24 -7.12
CA TRP A 83 -5.75 -8.71 -6.82
C TRP A 83 -5.81 -7.50 -5.90
N ILE A 84 -6.72 -6.55 -6.13
CA ILE A 84 -6.95 -5.40 -5.25
C ILE A 84 -7.34 -5.85 -3.83
N ALA A 85 -8.25 -6.82 -3.71
CA ALA A 85 -8.62 -7.40 -2.41
C ALA A 85 -7.42 -8.07 -1.73
N ALA A 86 -6.57 -8.78 -2.47
CA ALA A 86 -5.34 -9.34 -1.95
C ALA A 86 -4.36 -8.27 -1.47
N MET A 87 -4.27 -7.12 -2.14
CA MET A 87 -3.46 -5.98 -1.66
C MET A 87 -3.97 -5.47 -0.31
N PHE A 88 -5.29 -5.32 -0.16
CA PHE A 88 -5.90 -4.87 1.10
C PHE A 88 -5.71 -5.87 2.23
N ILE A 89 -5.86 -7.17 1.95
CA ILE A 89 -5.63 -8.23 2.94
C ILE A 89 -4.17 -8.24 3.37
N TYR A 90 -3.24 -8.12 2.42
CA TYR A 90 -1.81 -8.06 2.72
C TYR A 90 -1.47 -6.82 3.56
N ALA A 91 -1.96 -5.64 3.17
CA ALA A 91 -1.79 -4.40 3.94
C ALA A 91 -2.35 -4.50 5.37
N LEU A 92 -3.55 -5.09 5.53
CA LEU A 92 -4.18 -5.27 6.83
C LEU A 92 -3.41 -6.27 7.71
N SER A 93 -2.86 -7.33 7.12
CA SER A 93 -2.06 -8.33 7.82
C SER A 93 -0.83 -7.69 8.49
N PHE A 94 -0.15 -6.80 7.77
CA PHE A 94 1.01 -6.06 8.27
C PHE A 94 0.65 -4.86 9.15
N ALA A 95 -0.57 -4.34 9.07
CA ALA A 95 -1.05 -3.29 9.98
C ALA A 95 -1.46 -3.84 11.35
N VAL A 96 -1.76 -5.14 11.45
CA VAL A 96 -2.17 -5.81 12.71
C VAL A 96 -0.96 -6.37 13.48
N PHE A 97 0.16 -6.61 12.80
CA PHE A 97 1.40 -7.14 13.37
C PHE A 97 2.34 -6.01 13.81
#